data_AF-A0A950IAX1-F1
#
_entry.id   AF-A0A950IAX1-F1
#
_cell.length_a   1.000
_cell.length_b   1.000
_cell.length_c   1.000
_cell.angle_alpha   90.00
_cell.angle_beta   90.00
_cell.angle_gamma   90.00
#
_symmetry.space_group_name_H-M   'P 1'
#
loop_
_entity.id
_entity.type
_entity.pdbx_description
1 polymer ?
#
loop_
_entity_poly.entity_id
_entity_poly.type
_entity_poly.pdbx_seq_one_letter_code
_entity_poly.pdbx_strand_id
1 'polypeptide(L)'
;MSVFRTGLRAAVSAALLVSGATASAVAQSAPTGMPPGDGRLPSGVVYEVRPDPAQAAAAVALWYRAPAGGFDATPVPGFSRLAAATVAASTPITGTPLGQLVDRFGGRLTVVAYPDSLAITALVPPDR
;
A
#
# COMPACT_ATOMS: atom_id res chain seq x y z
N MET A 1 -60.31 11.61 -17.32
CA MET A 1 -59.61 11.00 -18.48
C MET A 1 -58.26 10.53 -17.96
N SER A 2 -58.12 9.28 -17.49
CA SER A 2 -57.88 8.03 -18.24
C SER A 2 -56.51 8.05 -18.96
N VAL A 3 -55.56 7.10 -18.85
CA VAL A 3 -55.33 5.87 -18.06
C VAL A 3 -53.88 5.39 -18.36
N PHE A 4 -53.24 4.80 -17.34
CA PHE A 4 -52.17 3.77 -17.29
C PHE A 4 -51.30 3.37 -18.51
N ARG A 5 -50.00 3.22 -18.21
CA ARG A 5 -49.16 2.03 -18.52
C ARG A 5 -48.20 1.85 -17.33
N THR A 6 -48.39 0.96 -16.36
CA THR A 6 -48.26 -0.50 -16.33
C THR A 6 -46.98 -1.05 -16.99
N GLY A 7 -45.93 -1.18 -16.19
CA GLY A 7 -44.83 -2.12 -16.37
C GLY A 7 -44.65 -2.88 -15.07
N LEU A 8 -45.43 -3.94 -14.91
CA LEU A 8 -45.48 -4.82 -13.74
C LEU A 8 -44.53 -6.01 -13.96
N ARG A 9 -44.08 -6.59 -12.84
CA ARG A 9 -43.49 -7.94 -12.65
C ARG A 9 -41.95 -7.95 -12.60
N ALA A 10 -41.31 -8.50 -11.58
CA ALA A 10 -41.80 -9.22 -10.41
C ALA A 10 -40.75 -9.22 -9.30
N ALA A 11 -41.25 -9.20 -8.07
CA ALA A 11 -40.55 -9.64 -6.89
C ALA A 11 -39.98 -11.04 -7.09
N VAL A 12 -38.73 -11.24 -6.68
CA VAL A 12 -38.29 -12.52 -6.12
C VAL A 12 -37.42 -12.20 -4.91
N SER A 13 -38.07 -12.13 -3.75
CA SER A 13 -37.43 -12.32 -2.47
C SER A 13 -37.13 -13.81 -2.29
N ALA A 14 -35.86 -14.15 -2.11
CA ALA A 14 -35.41 -15.39 -1.46
C ALA A 14 -34.03 -15.06 -0.86
N ALA A 15 -33.91 -14.69 0.41
CA ALA A 15 -34.03 -15.58 1.57
C ALA A 15 -33.29 -16.91 1.36
N LEU A 16 -31.95 -16.84 1.45
CA LEU A 16 -31.14 -17.97 1.89
C LEU A 16 -30.26 -17.49 3.05
N LEU A 17 -30.91 -17.49 4.22
CA LEU A 17 -30.27 -17.83 5.49
C LEU A 17 -29.54 -19.18 5.29
N VAL A 18 -28.23 -19.14 5.14
CA VAL A 18 -27.38 -20.26 5.51
C VAL A 18 -26.75 -19.92 6.85
N SER A 19 -27.43 -20.39 7.90
CA SER A 19 -26.79 -20.69 9.17
C SER A 19 -25.80 -21.82 8.93
N GLY A 20 -24.53 -21.64 9.32
CA GLY A 20 -23.61 -22.77 9.44
C GLY A 20 -22.15 -22.50 9.06
N ALA A 21 -21.48 -21.63 9.81
CA ALA A 21 -20.13 -21.91 10.31
C ALA A 21 -19.78 -20.78 11.29
N THR A 22 -19.85 -21.09 12.59
CA THR A 22 -19.06 -20.39 13.60
C THR A 22 -17.59 -20.66 13.29
N ALA A 23 -17.03 -19.95 12.32
CA ALA A 23 -15.60 -19.75 12.28
C ALA A 23 -15.31 -18.77 13.42
N SER A 24 -14.81 -19.30 14.53
CA SER A 24 -14.07 -18.48 15.48
C SER A 24 -13.05 -17.70 14.68
N ALA A 25 -13.34 -16.43 14.42
CA ALA A 25 -12.32 -15.47 14.06
C ALA A 25 -11.45 -15.38 15.31
N VAL A 26 -10.42 -16.22 15.35
CA VAL A 26 -9.26 -15.94 16.17
C VAL A 26 -8.80 -14.60 15.66
N ALA A 27 -9.16 -13.54 16.40
CA ALA A 27 -8.53 -12.24 16.27
C ALA A 27 -7.04 -12.53 16.50
N GLN A 28 -6.31 -12.71 15.41
CA GLN A 28 -4.90 -12.96 15.45
C GLN A 28 -4.33 -11.60 15.81
N SER A 29 -4.04 -11.43 17.09
CA SER A 29 -3.47 -10.22 17.65
C SER A 29 -2.31 -9.80 16.76
N ALA A 30 -2.47 -8.67 16.05
CA ALA A 30 -1.36 -7.99 15.42
C ALA A 30 -0.24 -7.87 16.48
N PRO A 31 1.02 -8.14 16.13
CA PRO A 31 2.10 -8.15 17.10
C PRO A 31 2.16 -6.79 17.80
N THR A 32 1.73 -6.78 19.06
CA THR A 32 1.98 -5.73 20.05
C THR A 32 3.49 -5.66 20.24
N GLY A 33 4.17 -4.78 19.50
CA GLY A 33 5.63 -4.73 19.57
C GLY A 33 6.30 -3.41 19.20
N MET A 34 5.60 -2.48 18.53
CA MET A 34 6.17 -1.16 18.25
C MET A 34 5.22 -0.08 18.77
N PRO A 35 5.58 0.66 19.84
CA PRO A 35 4.77 1.77 20.27
C PRO A 35 4.66 2.79 19.13
N PRO A 36 3.49 3.43 18.94
CA PRO A 36 3.40 4.59 18.08
C PRO A 36 4.49 5.58 18.46
N GLY A 37 5.19 6.12 17.46
CA GLY A 37 6.31 7.00 17.73
C GLY A 37 7.10 7.38 16.49
N ASP A 38 7.70 8.55 16.59
CA ASP A 38 8.78 9.00 15.73
C ASP A 38 10.13 8.67 16.37
N GLY A 39 11.16 8.54 15.54
CA GLY A 39 12.50 8.27 16.04
C GLY A 39 13.56 8.38 14.96
N ARG A 40 14.81 8.17 15.38
CA ARG A 40 15.96 8.18 14.49
C ARG A 40 16.77 6.90 14.66
N LEU A 41 17.03 6.23 13.56
CA LEU A 41 17.94 5.09 13.51
C LEU A 41 19.39 5.56 13.64
N PRO A 42 20.33 4.71 14.12
CA PRO A 42 21.75 5.05 14.21
C PRO A 42 22.38 5.48 12.89
N SER A 43 21.82 5.01 11.75
CA SER A 43 22.20 5.42 10.40
C SER A 43 21.77 6.84 10.01
N GLY A 44 21.01 7.53 10.88
CA GLY A 44 20.49 8.88 10.65
C GLY A 44 19.13 8.96 9.98
N VAL A 45 18.54 7.82 9.58
CA VAL A 45 17.17 7.73 9.03
C VAL A 45 16.15 8.07 10.10
N VAL A 46 15.22 8.97 9.78
CA VAL A 46 14.07 9.30 10.63
C VAL A 46 12.89 8.43 10.23
N TYR A 47 12.13 7.94 11.19
CA TYR A 47 10.94 7.12 10.97
C TYR A 47 9.76 7.63 11.79
N GLU A 48 8.56 7.30 11.33
CA GLU A 48 7.30 7.51 12.03
C GLU A 48 6.46 6.25 11.90
N VAL A 49 5.94 5.75 13.01
CA VAL A 49 5.05 4.58 13.05
C VAL A 49 3.68 4.98 13.56
N ARG A 50 2.67 4.77 12.72
CA ARG A 50 1.28 5.09 13.00
C ARG A 50 0.42 3.83 12.95
N PRO A 51 0.08 3.23 14.11
CA PRO A 51 -0.89 2.15 14.16
C PRO A 51 -2.28 2.74 13.91
N ASP A 52 -3.01 2.18 12.95
CA ASP A 52 -4.41 2.49 12.71
C ASP A 52 -5.19 1.16 12.59
N PRO A 53 -5.85 0.71 13.68
CA PRO A 53 -6.54 -0.57 13.70
C PRO A 53 -7.81 -0.58 12.82
N ALA A 54 -8.26 0.58 12.34
CA ALA A 54 -9.41 0.66 11.44
C ALA A 54 -9.01 0.49 9.96
N GLN A 55 -7.71 0.52 9.62
CA GLN A 55 -7.26 0.36 8.25
C GLN A 55 -7.21 -1.10 7.83
N ALA A 56 -7.79 -1.39 6.67
CA ALA A 56 -7.69 -2.68 6.01
C ALA A 56 -6.38 -2.86 5.21
N ALA A 57 -5.41 -1.96 5.38
CA ALA A 57 -4.14 -1.98 4.69
C ALA A 57 -3.01 -1.45 5.58
N ALA A 58 -1.83 -2.05 5.48
CA ALA A 58 -0.59 -1.56 6.03
C ALA A 58 0.19 -0.85 4.91
N ALA A 59 0.80 0.30 5.24
CA ALA A 59 1.60 1.06 4.30
C ALA A 59 2.98 1.35 4.88
N VAL A 60 4.00 1.29 4.02
CA VAL A 60 5.36 1.77 4.32
C VAL A 60 5.75 2.75 3.21
N ALA A 61 6.15 3.95 3.60
CA ALA A 61 6.65 4.97 2.70
C ALA A 61 8.07 5.35 3.05
N LEU A 62 8.96 5.30 2.07
CA LEU A 62 10.35 5.68 2.21
C LEU A 62 10.62 6.95 1.40
N TRP A 63 11.13 7.96 2.09
CA TRP A 63 11.38 9.28 1.53
C TRP A 63 12.88 9.54 1.42
N TYR A 64 13.31 9.93 0.24
CA TYR A 64 14.69 10.29 -0.04
C TYR A 64 14.79 11.74 -0.47
N ARG A 65 15.79 12.44 0.03
CA ARG A 65 16.24 13.72 -0.56
C ARG A 65 17.06 13.37 -1.78
N ALA A 66 16.49 13.61 -2.95
CA ALA A 66 17.06 13.24 -4.24
C ALA A 66 16.50 14.22 -5.28
N PRO A 67 17.28 15.24 -5.69
CA PRO A 67 16.83 16.17 -6.71
C PRO A 67 16.44 15.45 -8.00
N ALA A 68 15.40 15.93 -8.67
CA ALA A 68 14.89 15.39 -9.93
C ALA A 68 15.99 15.29 -11.01
N GLY A 69 16.96 16.21 -10.96
CA GLY A 69 18.11 16.31 -11.86
C GLY A 69 19.35 15.51 -11.46
N GLY A 70 19.36 14.85 -10.30
CA GLY A 70 20.59 14.34 -9.70
C GLY A 70 21.37 15.40 -8.91
N PHE A 71 22.52 15.01 -8.36
CA PHE A 71 23.34 15.86 -7.49
C PHE A 71 24.48 16.59 -8.22
N ASP A 72 24.68 16.29 -9.49
CA ASP A 72 25.78 16.85 -10.28
C ASP A 72 25.48 18.28 -10.76
N ALA A 73 26.54 18.99 -11.15
CA ALA A 73 26.47 20.36 -11.66
C ALA A 73 25.61 20.48 -12.94
N THR A 74 25.53 19.40 -13.72
CA THR A 74 24.69 19.33 -14.93
C THR A 74 23.48 18.45 -14.63
N PRO A 75 22.27 19.02 -14.42
CA PRO A 75 21.10 18.25 -14.07
C PRO A 75 20.63 17.39 -15.25
N VAL A 76 20.30 16.13 -14.98
CA VAL A 76 19.69 15.20 -15.93
C VAL A 76 18.21 15.04 -15.58
N PRO A 77 17.27 15.59 -16.36
CA PRO A 77 15.85 15.56 -16.04
C PRO A 77 15.32 14.14 -15.81
N GLY A 78 14.70 13.90 -14.65
CA GLY A 78 14.06 12.63 -14.32
C GLY A 78 15.02 11.53 -13.84
N PHE A 79 16.30 11.84 -13.62
CA PHE A 79 17.31 10.87 -13.23
C PHE A 79 16.97 10.13 -11.93
N SER A 80 16.53 10.84 -10.89
CA SER A 80 16.16 10.21 -9.61
C SER A 80 14.91 9.35 -9.72
N ARG A 81 13.93 9.73 -10.57
CA ARG A 81 12.78 8.87 -10.89
C ARG A 81 13.20 7.58 -11.57
N LEU A 82 14.10 7.68 -12.56
CA LEU A 82 14.65 6.53 -13.26
C LEU A 82 15.41 5.62 -12.29
N ALA A 83 16.30 6.18 -11.47
CA ALA A 83 17.05 5.42 -10.48
C ALA A 83 16.13 4.68 -9.50
N ALA A 84 15.09 5.34 -8.99
CA ALA A 84 14.12 4.71 -8.10
C ALA A 84 13.31 3.60 -8.78
N ALA A 85 12.89 3.80 -10.04
CA ALA A 85 12.20 2.75 -10.81
C ALA A 85 13.12 1.54 -11.05
N THR A 86 14.40 1.79 -11.37
CA THR A 86 15.42 0.75 -11.54
C THR A 86 15.63 -0.03 -10.24
N VAL A 87 15.75 0.65 -9.09
CA VAL A 87 15.89 -0.02 -7.79
C VAL A 87 14.64 -0.83 -7.44
N ALA A 88 13.44 -0.28 -7.64
CA ALA A 88 12.18 -0.97 -7.39
C ALA A 88 12.00 -2.23 -8.25
N ALA A 89 12.50 -2.20 -9.49
CA ALA A 89 12.49 -3.32 -10.43
C ALA A 89 13.72 -4.23 -10.30
N SER A 90 14.74 -3.82 -9.55
CA SER A 90 16.01 -4.55 -9.46
C SER A 90 15.83 -5.87 -8.72
N THR A 91 16.49 -6.90 -9.24
CA THR A 91 16.66 -8.17 -8.53
C THR A 91 17.64 -7.93 -7.39
N PRO A 92 17.24 -8.16 -6.13
CA PRO A 92 18.15 -7.97 -5.01
C PRO A 92 19.34 -8.92 -5.14
N ILE A 93 20.48 -8.55 -4.54
CA ILE A 93 21.70 -9.37 -4.47
C ILE A 93 21.39 -10.78 -3.94
N THR A 94 20.33 -10.90 -3.11
CA THR A 94 19.67 -12.15 -2.73
C THR A 94 18.16 -11.93 -2.58
N GLY A 95 17.32 -12.84 -3.10
CA GLY A 95 15.88 -12.90 -2.81
C GLY A 95 14.93 -12.47 -3.95
N THR A 96 13.66 -12.22 -3.59
CA THR A 96 12.58 -11.81 -4.51
C THR A 96 12.54 -10.27 -4.62
N PRO A 97 12.43 -9.69 -5.83
CA PRO A 97 12.26 -8.25 -6.01
C PRO A 97 11.10 -7.68 -5.18
N LEU A 98 11.28 -6.49 -4.61
CA LEU A 98 10.26 -5.86 -3.75
C LEU A 98 8.92 -5.73 -4.47
N GLY A 99 8.92 -5.34 -5.75
CA GLY A 99 7.70 -5.26 -6.56
C GLY A 99 6.95 -6.59 -6.65
N GLN A 100 7.68 -7.71 -6.85
CA GLN A 100 7.07 -9.04 -6.88
C GLN A 100 6.58 -9.50 -5.51
N LEU A 101 7.28 -9.12 -4.43
CA LEU A 101 6.85 -9.44 -3.08
C LEU A 101 5.52 -8.73 -2.75
N VAL A 102 5.46 -7.43 -3.02
CA VAL A 102 4.27 -6.61 -2.79
C VAL A 102 3.09 -7.12 -3.64
N ASP A 103 3.32 -7.46 -4.91
CA ASP A 103 2.29 -8.02 -5.80
C ASP A 103 1.79 -9.39 -5.33
N ARG A 104 2.69 -10.28 -4.86
CA ARG A 104 2.33 -11.59 -4.29
C ARG A 104 1.37 -11.47 -3.11
N PHE A 105 1.51 -10.42 -2.30
CA PHE A 105 0.63 -10.15 -1.18
C PHE A 105 -0.65 -9.37 -1.56
N GLY A 106 -0.89 -9.13 -2.86
CA GLY A 106 -2.04 -8.36 -3.34
C GLY A 106 -1.92 -6.85 -3.07
N GLY A 107 -0.69 -6.40 -2.82
CA GLY A 107 -0.37 -5.01 -2.55
C GLY A 107 -0.08 -4.20 -3.81
N ARG A 108 0.37 -2.96 -3.60
CA ARG A 108 0.79 -2.05 -4.67
C ARG A 108 2.05 -1.30 -4.27
N LEU A 109 3.01 -1.23 -5.19
CA LEU A 109 4.21 -0.42 -5.06
C LEU A 109 4.07 0.82 -5.96
N THR A 110 4.36 2.00 -5.42
CA THR A 110 4.31 3.26 -6.15
C THR A 110 5.58 4.06 -5.92
N VAL A 111 6.01 4.79 -6.95
CA VAL A 111 7.17 5.67 -6.91
C VAL A 111 6.74 7.05 -7.39
N VAL A 112 6.91 8.07 -6.55
CA VAL A 112 6.55 9.45 -6.85
C VAL A 112 7.78 10.33 -6.71
N ALA A 113 8.13 11.05 -7.77
CA ALA A 113 9.23 11.99 -7.78
C ALA A 113 8.72 13.42 -7.62
N TYR A 114 9.38 14.18 -6.76
CA TYR A 114 9.21 15.60 -6.53
C TYR A 114 10.49 16.33 -6.99
N PRO A 115 10.50 17.68 -7.06
CA PRO A 115 11.68 18.43 -7.48
C PRO A 115 12.95 18.11 -6.67
N ASP A 116 12.83 17.95 -5.35
CA ASP A 116 13.96 17.75 -4.43
C ASP A 116 13.93 16.43 -3.65
N SER A 117 12.93 15.59 -3.92
CA SER A 117 12.72 14.36 -3.17
C SER A 117 12.03 13.29 -3.98
N LEU A 118 12.06 12.07 -3.46
CA LEU A 118 11.36 10.94 -4.04
C LEU A 118 10.76 10.09 -2.92
N ALA A 119 9.55 9.59 -3.16
CA ALA A 119 8.84 8.67 -2.30
C ALA A 119 8.69 7.31 -2.97
N ILE A 120 8.99 6.23 -2.23
CA ILE A 120 8.67 4.86 -2.59
C ILE A 120 7.67 4.35 -1.57
N THR A 121 6.48 3.95 -2.01
CA THR A 121 5.40 3.54 -1.11
C THR A 121 4.90 2.15 -1.47
N ALA A 122 4.93 1.25 -0.50
CA ALA A 122 4.31 -0.07 -0.58
C ALA A 122 3.05 -0.08 0.28
N LEU A 123 1.95 -0.54 -0.30
CA LEU A 123 0.67 -0.76 0.37
C LEU A 123 0.35 -2.25 0.28
N VAL A 124 0.05 -2.90 1.40
CA VAL A 124 -0.27 -4.35 1.46
C VAL A 124 -1.42 -4.60 2.42
N PRO A 125 -2.16 -5.72 2.30
CA PRO A 125 -3.08 -6.16 3.34
C PRO A 125 -2.35 -6.40 4.67
N PRO A 126 -2.97 -6.12 5.84
CA PRO A 126 -2.29 -6.15 7.14
C PRO A 126 -1.99 -7.55 7.67
N ASP A 127 -2.72 -8.58 7.24
CA ASP A 127 -2.71 -9.93 7.84
C ASP A 127 -2.16 -11.04 6.94
N ARG A 128 -1.31 -10.71 5.95
CA ARG A 128 -0.81 -11.67 4.96
C ARG A 128 0.68 -11.99 5.09
#